data_AF-A0A448MM92-F1
#
_entry.id   AF-A0A448MM92-F1
#
_cell.length_a   1.000
_cell.length_b   1.000
_cell.length_c   1.000
_cell.angle_alpha   90.00
_cell.angle_beta   90.00
_cell.angle_gamma   90.00
#
_symmetry.space_group_name_H-M   'P 1'
#
loop_
_entity.id
_entity.type
_entity.pdbx_description
1 polymer ?
#
loop_
_entity_poly.entity_id
_entity_poly.type
_entity_poly.pdbx_seq_one_letter_code
_entity_poly.pdbx_strand_id
1 'polypeptide(L)'
;MMMEQAYQRGVTRACVQTALLLLQHGAESTVVVQMAQRLGIALGVESVECALTANAVVITTLSNQHCITTVRKIPIKASICKW
;
A
#
# COMPACT_ATOMS: atom_id res chain seq x y z
N MET A 1 3.95 -2.38 22.76
CA MET A 1 4.66 -1.19 22.25
C MET A 1 3.62 -0.35 21.52
N MET A 2 3.20 0.80 22.07
CA MET A 2 2.16 1.62 21.43
C MET A 2 2.76 2.28 20.18
N MET A 3 2.21 1.95 19.02
CA MET A 3 2.61 2.59 17.77
C MET A 3 1.96 3.98 17.70
N GLU A 4 2.78 5.02 17.63
CA GLU A 4 2.31 6.40 17.49
C GLU A 4 1.61 6.58 16.13
N GLN A 5 0.48 7.29 16.09
CA GLN A 5 -0.30 7.50 14.87
C GLN A 5 0.54 8.13 13.74
N ALA A 6 1.51 8.99 14.07
CA ALA A 6 2.46 9.56 13.12
C ALA A 6 3.32 8.49 12.44
N TYR A 7 3.77 7.49 13.19
CA TYR A 7 4.53 6.36 12.66
C TYR A 7 3.65 5.50 11.73
N GLN A 8 2.43 5.17 12.14
CA GLN A 8 1.49 4.40 11.29
C GLN A 8 1.22 5.13 9.95
N ARG A 9 1.09 6.46 9.97
CA ARG A 9 0.97 7.27 8.74
C ARG A 9 2.23 7.16 7.87
N GLY A 10 3.42 7.18 8.49
CA GLY A 10 4.70 6.95 7.81
C GLY A 10 4.75 5.60 7.11
N VAL A 11 4.37 4.52 7.81
CA VAL A 11 4.29 3.16 7.25
C VAL A 11 3.30 3.10 6.09
N THR A 12 2.09 3.62 6.29
CA THR A 12 1.05 3.63 5.25
C THR A 12 1.53 4.37 4.00
N ARG A 13 2.21 5.51 4.16
CA ARG A 13 2.80 6.27 3.06
C ARG A 13 3.87 5.47 2.33
N ALA A 14 4.75 4.79 3.06
CA ALA A 14 5.78 3.94 2.47
C ALA A 14 5.16 2.80 1.64
N CYS A 15 4.14 2.10 2.17
CA CYS A 15 3.42 1.05 1.44
C CYS A 15 2.86 1.56 0.12
N VAL A 16 2.22 2.74 0.13
CA VAL A 16 1.61 3.29 -1.08
C VAL A 16 2.67 3.73 -2.09
N GLN A 17 3.78 4.33 -1.64
CA GLN A 17 4.88 4.70 -2.52
C GLN A 17 5.51 3.47 -3.18
N THR A 18 5.75 2.40 -2.42
CA THR A 18 6.24 1.13 -2.96
C THR A 18 5.29 0.57 -4.00
N ALA A 19 3.98 0.55 -3.72
CA ALA A 19 2.99 0.07 -4.68
C ALA A 19 2.99 0.90 -5.98
N LEU A 20 3.03 2.23 -5.87
CA LEU A 20 3.10 3.12 -7.03
C LEU A 20 4.41 2.95 -7.83
N LEU A 21 5.54 2.74 -7.16
CA LEU A 21 6.82 2.51 -7.81
C LEU A 21 6.82 1.19 -8.58
N LEU A 22 6.31 0.11 -7.97
CA LEU A 22 6.19 -1.19 -8.62
C LEU A 22 5.27 -1.11 -9.85
N LEU A 23 4.14 -0.43 -9.74
CA LEU A 23 3.22 -0.21 -10.87
C LEU A 23 3.88 0.61 -12.00
N GLN A 24 4.69 1.62 -11.67
CA GLN A 24 5.43 2.40 -12.68
C GLN A 24 6.48 1.57 -13.44
N HIS A 25 6.97 0.49 -12.84
CA HIS A 25 7.92 -0.43 -13.49
C HIS A 25 7.22 -1.65 -14.12
N GLY A 26 5.89 -1.67 -14.19
CA GLY A 26 5.14 -2.75 -14.81
C GLY A 26 5.13 -4.05 -14.00
N ALA A 27 5.32 -3.98 -12.69
CA ALA A 27 5.16 -5.14 -11.81
C ALA A 27 3.72 -5.67 -11.88
N GLU A 28 3.58 -6.98 -11.75
CA GLU A 28 2.28 -7.64 -11.69
C GLU A 28 1.48 -7.16 -10.47
N SER A 29 0.17 -7.03 -10.62
CA SER A 29 -0.73 -6.55 -9.57
C SER A 29 -0.64 -7.41 -8.30
N THR A 30 -0.48 -8.73 -8.45
CA THR A 30 -0.27 -9.69 -7.34
C THR A 30 0.98 -9.36 -6.55
N VAL A 31 2.10 -9.11 -7.23
CA VAL A 31 3.38 -8.73 -6.61
C VAL A 31 3.26 -7.39 -5.90
N VAL A 32 2.61 -6.40 -6.51
CA VAL A 32 2.37 -5.08 -5.91
C VAL A 32 1.64 -5.22 -4.57
N VAL A 33 0.54 -5.99 -4.55
CA VAL A 33 -0.26 -6.24 -3.34
C VAL A 33 0.58 -6.95 -2.27
N GLN A 34 1.22 -8.06 -2.63
CA GLN A 34 2.03 -8.83 -1.68
C GLN A 34 3.19 -8.02 -1.09
N MET A 35 3.87 -7.21 -1.92
CA MET A 35 4.98 -6.39 -1.46
C MET A 35 4.50 -5.28 -0.51
N ALA A 36 3.40 -4.60 -0.84
CA ALA A 36 2.81 -3.60 0.06
C ALA A 36 2.41 -4.20 1.41
N GLN A 37 1.84 -5.41 1.41
CA GLN A 37 1.47 -6.11 2.63
C GLN A 37 2.67 -6.50 3.48
N ARG A 38 3.65 -7.17 2.85
CA ARG A 38 4.87 -7.62 3.54
C ARG A 38 5.67 -6.45 4.09
N LEU A 39 5.73 -5.33 3.37
CA LEU A 39 6.43 -4.13 3.82
C LEU A 39 5.79 -3.56 5.08
N GLY A 40 4.47 -3.40 5.13
CA GLY A 40 3.82 -2.87 6.33
C GLY A 40 3.95 -3.80 7.53
N ILE A 41 3.77 -5.12 7.36
CA ILE A 41 3.97 -6.10 8.44
C ILE A 41 5.41 -6.05 8.96
N ALA A 42 6.40 -5.98 8.07
CA ALA A 42 7.81 -5.85 8.46
C ALA A 42 8.12 -4.54 9.21
N LEU A 43 7.37 -3.47 8.93
CA LEU A 43 7.48 -2.17 9.63
C LEU A 43 6.72 -2.13 10.97
N GLY A 44 6.01 -3.21 11.33
CA GLY A 44 5.37 -3.39 12.63
C GLY A 44 3.89 -3.02 12.69
N VAL A 45 3.20 -2.85 11.55
CA VAL A 45 1.72 -2.80 11.57
C VAL A 45 1.14 -4.21 11.65
N GLU A 46 -0.03 -4.35 12.25
CA GLU A 46 -0.66 -5.63 12.54
C GLU A 46 -1.25 -6.28 11.28
N SER A 47 -1.89 -5.47 10.46
CA SER A 47 -2.43 -5.90 9.17
C SER A 47 -2.31 -4.78 8.14
N VAL A 48 -2.19 -5.20 6.88
CA VAL A 48 -2.18 -4.32 5.71
C VAL A 48 -3.14 -4.91 4.69
N GLU A 49 -4.12 -4.12 4.30
CA GLU A 49 -4.99 -4.44 3.17
C GLU A 49 -4.61 -3.55 2.00
N CYS A 50 -4.46 -4.14 0.82
CA CYS A 50 -4.12 -3.42 -0.40
C CYS A 50 -5.10 -3.83 -1.49
N ALA A 51 -5.82 -2.86 -2.04
CA ALA A 51 -6.72 -3.04 -3.17
C ALA A 51 -6.23 -2.20 -4.36
N LEU A 52 -6.18 -2.83 -5.52
CA LEU A 52 -5.83 -2.20 -6.78
C LEU A 52 -7.10 -2.05 -7.62
N THR A 53 -7.31 -0.85 -8.13
CA THR A 53 -8.34 -0.53 -9.11
C THR A 53 -7.69 -0.04 -10.40
N ALA A 54 -8.45 0.07 -11.48
CA ALA A 54 -7.93 0.54 -12.77
C ALA A 54 -7.22 1.91 -12.70
N ASN A 55 -7.60 2.77 -11.74
CA ASN A 55 -7.14 4.16 -11.64
C ASN A 55 -6.59 4.56 -10.26
N ALA A 56 -6.55 3.64 -9.29
CA ALA A 56 -6.10 3.96 -7.95
C ALA A 56 -5.57 2.74 -7.19
N VAL A 57 -4.61 3.01 -6.30
CA VAL A 57 -4.18 2.12 -5.23
C VAL A 57 -4.85 2.56 -3.94
N VAL A 58 -5.47 1.61 -3.24
CA VAL A 58 -6.04 1.81 -1.91
C VAL A 58 -5.24 0.95 -0.93
N ILE A 59 -4.67 1.56 0.10
CA ILE A 59 -3.97 0.84 1.16
C ILE A 59 -4.58 1.22 2.50
N THR A 60 -4.87 0.19 3.28
CA THR A 60 -5.36 0.32 4.64
C THR A 60 -4.36 -0.35 5.58
N THR A 61 -3.90 0.37 6.60
CA THR A 61 -3.09 -0.23 7.68
C THR A 61 -3.89 -0.28 8.96
N LEU A 62 -3.81 -1.40 9.67
CA LEU A 62 -4.41 -1.60 10.98
C LEU A 62 -3.30 -1.67 12.03
N SER A 63 -3.45 -0.89 13.10
CA SER A 63 -2.55 -0.92 14.25
C SER A 63 -3.30 -0.48 15.50
N ASN A 64 -3.34 -1.31 16.55
CA ASN A 64 -3.92 -0.98 17.85
C ASN A 64 -5.36 -0.40 17.74
N GLN A 65 -6.25 -1.11 17.03
CA GLN A 65 -7.62 -0.68 16.70
C GLN A 65 -7.75 0.63 15.90
N HIS A 66 -6.63 1.23 15.48
CA HIS A 66 -6.63 2.38 14.58
C HIS A 66 -6.39 1.93 13.15
N CYS A 67 -7.28 2.37 12.28
CA CYS A 67 -7.25 2.10 10.86
C CYS A 67 -6.91 3.39 10.10
N ILE A 68 -5.95 3.31 9.18
CA ILE A 68 -5.61 4.41 8.29
C ILE A 68 -5.73 3.92 6.85
N THR A 69 -6.70 4.45 6.12
CA THR A 69 -6.88 4.20 4.69
C THR A 69 -6.32 5.38 3.88
N THR A 70 -5.45 5.09 2.93
CA THR A 70 -4.90 6.05 1.99
C THR A 70 -5.18 5.60 0.56
N VAL A 71 -5.73 6.51 -0.24
CA VAL A 71 -5.97 6.30 -1.66
C VAL A 71 -4.99 7.17 -2.46
N ARG A 72 -4.37 6.59 -3.49
CA ARG A 72 -3.58 7.35 -4.46
C ARG A 72 -3.99 7.00 -5.88
N LYS A 73 -4.20 8.05 -6.67
CA LYS A 73 -4.51 7.93 -8.09
C LYS A 73 -3.28 7.44 -8.85
N ILE A 74 -3.48 6.46 -9.71
CA ILE A 74 -2.47 5.93 -10.62
C ILE A 74 -2.59 6.73 -11.93
N PRO A 75 -1.50 7.33 -12.45
CA PRO A 75 -1.54 7.96 -13.76
C PRO A 75 -1.65 6.88 -14.85
N ILE A 76 -2.44 7.17 -15.89
CA ILE A 76 -2.86 6.24 -16.97
C ILE A 76 -1.67 5.51 -17.66
N LYS A 77 -0.44 6.05 -17.57
CA LYS A 77 0.77 5.39 -18.10
C LYS A 77 1.10 4.06 -17.42
N ALA A 78 0.67 3.82 -16.18
CA ALA A 78 0.92 2.57 -15.46
C ALA A 78 -0.20 1.53 -15.66
N SER A 79 -1.28 1.87 -16.37
CA SER A 79 -2.49 1.06 -16.49
C SER A 79 -2.48 0.06 -17.66
N ILE A 80 -1.31 -0.39 -18.16
CA ILE A 80 -1.31 -1.59 -19.01
C ILE A 80 -1.45 -2.82 -18.11
N CYS A 81 -2.71 -3.13 -17.82
CA CYS A 81 -3.16 -4.28 -17.05
C CYS A 81 -2.54 -5.57 -17.59
N LYS A 82 -1.71 -6.24 -16.78
CA LYS A 82 -1.62 -7.70 -16.77
C LYS A 82 -2.45 -8.16 -15.57
N TRP A 83 -3.67 -8.62 -15.85
CA TRP A 83 -4.49 -9.39 -14.91
C TRP A 83 -4.11 -10.86 -15.02
#